data_AF-A0A8C7H4R1-F1
#
_entry.id   AF-A0A8C7H4R1-F1
#
_cell.length_a   1.000
_cell.length_b   1.000
_cell.length_c   1.000
_cell.angle_alpha   90.00
_cell.angle_beta   90.00
_cell.angle_gamma   90.00
#
_symmetry.space_group_name_H-M   'P 1'
#
loop_
_entity.id
_entity.type
_entity.pdbx_description
1 polymer ?
#
loop_
_entity_poly.entity_id
_entity_poly.type
_entity_poly.pdbx_seq_one_letter_code
_entity_poly.pdbx_strand_id
1 'polypeptide(L)'
;LNINRQGYKHGYRQGYRQGYRQGYRQGYRQGYRQGYRQGYRQGYRQGYRQGYRQGYRQGYRQGYRQGYRQGYRQGYRQGYRQGYRHGYRQGYRQGYRQGYRQGYRQGYRQGYRQGYRQGYRQGYRQGYRQGNRQGYRQGYRQGYRQGYRQGQCYRQGYRLGYKQGYRHGYRQGYRQG
;
A
#
# COMPACT_ATOMS: atom_id res chain seq x y z
N LEU A 1 69.10 103.97 2.59
CA LEU A 1 69.08 102.64 3.25
C LEU A 1 67.66 102.08 3.55
N ASN A 2 66.60 102.88 3.68
CA ASN A 2 65.26 102.37 4.02
C ASN A 2 64.40 101.83 2.85
N ILE A 3 64.62 102.28 1.62
CA ILE A 3 63.80 101.89 0.46
C ILE A 3 64.04 100.42 0.04
N ASN A 4 65.29 99.95 0.11
CA ASN A 4 65.65 98.58 -0.28
C ASN A 4 65.10 97.51 0.69
N ARG A 5 64.97 97.84 1.98
CA ARG A 5 64.50 96.89 3.00
C ARG A 5 62.99 96.68 2.94
N GLN A 6 62.21 97.70 2.60
CA GLN A 6 60.77 97.59 2.42
C GLN A 6 60.41 96.87 1.12
N GLY A 7 61.09 97.16 0.01
CA GLY A 7 60.88 96.46 -1.27
C GLY A 7 61.16 94.95 -1.18
N TYR A 8 62.27 94.57 -0.53
CA TYR A 8 62.61 93.16 -0.33
C TYR A 8 61.61 92.43 0.57
N LYS A 9 61.21 93.06 1.68
CA LYS A 9 60.22 92.49 2.61
C LYS A 9 58.83 92.37 1.96
N HIS A 10 58.45 93.32 1.10
CA HIS A 10 57.16 93.31 0.41
C HIS A 10 57.14 92.29 -0.74
N GLY A 11 58.19 92.22 -1.55
CA GLY A 11 58.35 91.24 -2.62
C GLY A 11 58.40 89.80 -2.09
N TYR A 12 59.16 89.55 -1.01
CA TYR A 12 59.20 88.23 -0.37
C TYR A 12 57.83 87.84 0.19
N ARG A 13 57.14 88.75 0.87
CA ARG A 13 55.82 88.48 1.47
C ARG A 13 54.75 88.24 0.41
N GLN A 14 54.76 88.98 -0.70
CA GLN A 14 53.81 88.79 -1.81
C GLN A 14 54.11 87.53 -2.60
N GLY A 15 55.38 87.28 -2.97
CA GLY A 15 55.81 86.09 -3.68
C GLY A 15 55.54 84.81 -2.89
N TYR A 16 55.87 84.80 -1.59
CA TYR A 16 55.58 83.67 -0.72
C TYR A 16 54.07 83.46 -0.56
N ARG A 17 53.29 84.53 -0.34
CA ARG A 17 51.84 84.41 -0.16
C ARG A 17 51.13 83.97 -1.43
N GLN A 18 51.52 84.46 -2.61
CA GLN A 18 50.95 84.01 -3.89
C GLN A 18 51.41 82.60 -4.24
N GLY A 19 52.71 82.32 -4.19
CA GLY A 19 53.27 81.00 -4.51
C GLY A 19 52.74 79.91 -3.59
N TYR A 20 52.73 80.16 -2.28
CA TYR A 20 52.16 79.23 -1.31
C TYR A 20 50.66 79.07 -1.50
N ARG A 21 49.90 80.16 -1.66
CA ARG A 21 48.43 80.06 -1.79
C ARG A 21 48.01 79.41 -3.10
N GLN A 22 48.68 79.68 -4.22
CA GLN A 22 48.39 79.03 -5.50
C GLN A 22 48.88 77.58 -5.51
N GLY A 23 50.13 77.33 -5.12
CA GLY A 23 50.71 75.99 -5.10
C GLY A 23 49.99 75.07 -4.12
N TYR A 24 49.71 75.52 -2.91
CA TYR A 24 48.94 74.75 -1.92
C TYR A 24 47.51 74.54 -2.39
N ARG A 25 46.81 75.58 -2.86
CA ARG A 25 45.40 75.45 -3.25
C ARG A 25 45.23 74.61 -4.51
N GLN A 26 46.13 74.69 -5.48
CA GLN A 26 46.09 73.82 -6.66
C GLN A 26 46.54 72.40 -6.32
N GLY A 27 47.71 72.23 -5.71
CA GLY A 27 48.27 70.93 -5.36
C GLY A 27 47.38 70.15 -4.39
N TYR A 28 46.89 70.80 -3.33
CA TYR A 28 45.97 70.16 -2.38
C TYR A 28 44.63 69.86 -3.05
N ARG A 29 44.03 70.81 -3.78
CA ARG A 29 42.70 70.58 -4.37
C ARG A 29 42.74 69.56 -5.51
N GLN A 30 43.80 69.50 -6.31
CA GLN A 30 43.95 68.46 -7.33
C GLN A 30 44.32 67.12 -6.69
N GLY A 31 45.38 67.07 -5.88
CA GLY A 31 45.86 65.85 -5.26
C GLY A 31 44.82 65.20 -4.34
N TYR A 32 44.20 65.98 -3.46
CA TYR A 32 43.14 65.48 -2.59
C TYR A 32 41.91 65.07 -3.39
N ARG A 33 41.41 65.91 -4.31
CA ARG A 33 40.18 65.60 -5.02
C ARG A 33 40.35 64.45 -6.02
N GLN A 34 41.50 64.30 -6.67
CA GLN A 34 41.77 63.15 -7.53
C GLN A 34 42.07 61.91 -6.70
N GLY A 35 43.00 61.99 -5.75
CA GLY A 35 43.41 60.84 -4.92
C GLY A 35 42.26 60.31 -4.08
N TYR A 36 41.53 61.18 -3.38
CA TYR A 36 40.37 60.78 -2.59
C TYR A 36 39.25 60.24 -3.49
N ARG A 37 38.90 60.93 -4.57
CA ARG A 37 37.77 60.50 -5.42
C ARG A 37 38.08 59.24 -6.20
N GLN A 38 39.32 59.02 -6.66
CA GLN A 38 39.71 57.77 -7.30
C GLN A 38 39.87 56.65 -6.27
N GLY A 39 40.65 56.87 -5.21
CA GLY A 39 40.90 55.86 -4.19
C GLY A 39 39.63 55.42 -3.47
N TYR A 40 38.80 56.36 -3.03
CA TYR A 40 37.53 56.05 -2.39
C TYR A 40 36.57 55.39 -3.38
N ARG A 41 36.39 55.95 -4.59
CA ARG A 41 35.39 55.40 -5.53
C ARG A 41 35.82 54.05 -6.10
N GLN A 42 37.11 53.79 -6.33
CA GLN A 42 37.58 52.47 -6.76
C GLN A 42 37.60 51.50 -5.59
N GLY A 43 38.24 51.85 -4.47
CA GLY A 43 38.37 50.96 -3.31
C GLY A 43 37.03 50.60 -2.69
N TYR A 44 36.17 51.59 -2.44
CA TYR A 44 34.83 51.34 -1.89
C TYR A 44 33.97 50.57 -2.89
N ARG A 45 33.92 50.97 -4.17
CA ARG A 45 33.02 50.33 -5.13
C ARG A 45 33.50 48.93 -5.51
N GLN A 46 34.80 48.67 -5.60
CA GLN A 46 35.31 47.32 -5.83
C GLN A 46 35.18 46.47 -4.58
N GLY A 47 35.68 46.94 -3.43
CA GLY A 47 35.64 46.19 -2.18
C GLY A 47 34.22 45.87 -1.73
N TYR A 48 33.33 46.86 -1.72
CA TYR A 48 31.92 46.65 -1.37
C TYR A 48 31.22 45.76 -2.38
N ARG A 49 31.36 46.02 -3.69
CA ARG A 49 30.63 45.24 -4.70
C ARG A 49 31.15 43.81 -4.82
N GLN A 50 32.45 43.58 -4.68
CA GLN A 50 32.99 42.22 -4.68
C GLN A 50 32.68 41.51 -3.36
N GLY A 51 33.01 42.12 -2.22
CA GLY A 51 32.81 41.51 -0.90
C GLY A 51 31.33 41.23 -0.61
N TYR A 52 30.45 42.22 -0.81
CA TYR A 52 29.01 42.03 -0.60
C TYR A 52 28.44 41.03 -1.60
N ARG A 53 28.74 41.15 -2.90
CA ARG A 53 28.13 40.28 -3.90
C ARG A 53 28.66 38.85 -3.84
N GLN A 54 29.94 38.64 -3.52
CA GLN A 54 30.47 37.29 -3.32
C GLN A 54 30.00 36.71 -1.99
N GLY A 55 30.19 37.42 -0.88
CA GLY A 55 29.83 36.94 0.45
C GLY A 55 28.33 36.68 0.60
N TYR A 56 27.49 37.64 0.21
CA TYR A 56 26.04 37.47 0.27
C TYR A 56 25.57 36.37 -0.68
N ARG A 57 26.02 36.37 -1.94
CA ARG A 57 25.52 35.40 -2.92
C ARG A 57 26.03 33.99 -2.65
N GLN A 58 27.27 33.81 -2.19
CA GLN A 58 27.76 32.50 -1.79
C GLN A 58 27.13 32.04 -0.49
N GLY A 59 27.15 32.87 0.56
CA GLY A 59 26.60 32.53 1.87
C GLY A 59 25.10 32.23 1.81
N TYR A 60 24.31 33.11 1.17
CA TYR A 60 22.87 32.90 1.00
C TYR A 60 22.61 31.67 0.14
N ARG A 61 23.29 31.51 -1.00
CA ARG A 61 23.01 30.38 -1.91
C ARG A 61 23.47 29.05 -1.32
N GLN A 62 24.59 28.99 -0.59
CA GLN A 62 25.01 27.77 0.10
C GLN A 62 24.11 27.48 1.30
N GLY A 63 23.91 28.45 2.19
CA GLY A 63 23.10 28.27 3.40
C GLY A 63 21.65 27.92 3.09
N TYR A 64 21.02 28.68 2.18
CA TYR A 64 19.65 28.40 1.77
C TYR A 64 19.54 27.05 1.05
N ARG A 65 20.43 26.77 0.09
CA ARG A 65 20.33 25.53 -0.69
C ARG A 65 20.69 24.30 0.12
N GLN A 66 21.63 24.36 1.07
CA GLN A 66 21.92 23.25 1.96
C GLN A 66 20.82 23.09 3.01
N GLY A 67 20.48 24.16 3.74
CA GLY A 67 19.48 24.13 4.81
C GLY A 67 18.10 23.72 4.30
N TYR A 68 17.62 24.36 3.23
CA TYR A 68 16.32 24.03 2.64
C TYR A 68 16.33 22.61 2.08
N ARG A 69 17.35 22.23 1.30
CA ARG A 69 17.37 20.91 0.64
C ARG A 69 17.58 19.78 1.64
N GLN A 70 18.38 19.95 2.69
CA GLN A 70 18.53 18.95 3.74
C GLN A 70 17.28 18.89 4.62
N GLY A 71 16.82 20.02 5.15
CA GLY A 71 15.65 20.09 6.04
C GLY A 71 14.38 19.60 5.37
N TYR A 72 14.08 20.09 4.16
CA TYR A 72 12.92 19.65 3.40
C TYR A 72 13.02 18.18 3.02
N ARG A 73 14.16 17.72 2.50
CA ARG A 73 14.29 16.34 2.04
C ARG A 73 14.31 15.35 3.19
N GLN A 74 14.92 15.67 4.34
CA GLN A 74 14.87 14.82 5.52
C GLN A 74 13.48 14.83 6.14
N GLY A 75 12.92 16.01 6.44
CA GLY A 75 11.62 16.15 7.08
C GLY A 75 10.49 15.55 6.26
N TYR A 76 10.41 15.89 4.97
CA TYR A 76 9.40 15.33 4.06
C TYR A 76 9.57 13.83 3.89
N ARG A 77 10.79 13.35 3.65
CA ARG A 77 11.01 11.92 3.39
C ARG A 77 10.83 11.08 4.65
N GLN A 78 11.21 11.56 5.83
CA GLN A 78 10.93 10.85 7.08
C GLN A 78 9.44 10.91 7.42
N GLY A 79 8.83 12.10 7.43
CA GLY A 79 7.41 12.28 7.77
C GLY A 79 6.50 11.51 6.82
N TYR A 80 6.68 11.66 5.51
CA TYR A 80 5.89 10.94 4.51
C TYR A 80 6.12 9.42 4.61
N ARG A 81 7.37 8.96 4.67
CA ARG A 81 7.66 7.52 4.67
C ARG A 81 7.22 6.85 5.97
N GLN A 82 7.34 7.52 7.12
CA GLN A 82 6.83 6.99 8.38
C GLN A 82 5.30 7.05 8.41
N GLY A 83 4.69 8.21 8.17
CA GLY A 83 3.24 8.40 8.20
C GLY A 83 2.52 7.49 7.22
N TYR A 84 2.94 7.47 5.95
CA TYR A 84 2.35 6.60 4.92
C TYR A 84 2.56 5.12 5.26
N ARG A 85 3.79 4.71 5.60
CA ARG A 85 4.07 3.29 5.84
C ARG A 85 3.39 2.79 7.12
N HIS A 86 3.29 3.60 8.17
CA HIS A 86 2.57 3.21 9.39
C HIS A 86 1.06 3.23 9.17
N GLY A 87 0.51 4.34 8.67
CA GLY A 87 -0.92 4.50 8.47
C GLY A 87 -1.47 3.50 7.46
N TYR A 88 -0.87 3.41 6.28
CA TYR A 88 -1.31 2.48 5.24
C TYR A 88 -1.15 1.03 5.68
N ARG A 89 0.01 0.65 6.24
CA ARG A 89 0.25 -0.76 6.60
C ARG A 89 -0.59 -1.18 7.81
N GLN A 90 -0.82 -0.32 8.80
CA GLN A 90 -1.69 -0.63 9.93
C GLN A 90 -3.15 -0.66 9.49
N GLY A 91 -3.63 0.39 8.81
CA GLY A 91 -5.02 0.48 8.34
C GLY A 91 -5.38 -0.63 7.37
N TYR A 92 -4.56 -0.87 6.34
CA TYR A 92 -4.79 -1.94 5.38
C TYR A 92 -4.71 -3.31 6.05
N ARG A 93 -3.69 -3.58 6.86
CA ARG A 93 -3.52 -4.91 7.46
C ARG A 93 -4.58 -5.19 8.52
N GLN A 94 -5.02 -4.21 9.30
CA GLN A 94 -6.12 -4.39 10.24
C GLN A 94 -7.45 -4.51 9.50
N GLY A 95 -7.79 -3.57 8.63
CA GLY A 95 -9.06 -3.53 7.91
C GLY A 95 -9.24 -4.75 7.00
N TYR A 96 -8.24 -5.07 6.17
CA TYR A 96 -8.30 -6.23 5.28
C TYR A 96 -8.34 -7.52 6.07
N ARG A 97 -7.48 -7.70 7.08
CA ARG A 97 -7.41 -8.97 7.82
C ARG A 97 -8.63 -9.17 8.72
N GLN A 98 -9.20 -8.11 9.31
CA GLN A 98 -10.44 -8.22 10.07
C GLN A 98 -11.63 -8.44 9.14
N GLY A 99 -11.80 -7.60 8.12
CA GLY A 99 -12.90 -7.69 7.16
C GLY A 99 -12.92 -9.01 6.40
N TYR A 100 -11.79 -9.41 5.83
CA TYR A 100 -11.67 -10.69 5.14
C TYR A 100 -11.89 -11.88 6.08
N ARG A 101 -11.23 -11.88 7.25
CA ARG A 101 -11.35 -13.04 8.17
C ARG A 101 -12.74 -13.13 8.79
N GLN A 102 -13.38 -12.02 9.11
CA GLN A 102 -14.76 -12.03 9.61
C GLN A 102 -15.74 -12.39 8.51
N GLY A 103 -15.69 -11.70 7.36
CA GLY A 103 -16.59 -11.93 6.23
C GLY A 103 -16.47 -13.33 5.65
N TYR A 104 -15.24 -13.79 5.36
CA TYR A 104 -15.01 -15.15 4.87
C TYR A 104 -15.41 -16.20 5.90
N ARG A 105 -15.00 -16.05 7.17
CA ARG A 105 -15.30 -17.08 8.18
C ARG A 105 -16.78 -17.12 8.53
N GLN A 106 -17.48 -15.99 8.56
CA GLN A 106 -18.93 -15.98 8.76
C GLN A 106 -19.66 -16.50 7.53
N GLY A 107 -19.37 -15.97 6.35
CA GLY A 107 -20.02 -16.36 5.10
C GLY A 107 -19.80 -17.83 4.75
N TYR A 108 -18.54 -18.30 4.79
CA TYR A 108 -18.22 -19.71 4.54
C TYR A 108 -18.84 -20.61 5.59
N ARG A 109 -18.70 -20.28 6.88
CA ARG A 109 -19.22 -21.17 7.94
C ARG A 109 -20.74 -21.18 7.98
N GLN A 110 -21.41 -20.07 7.71
CA GLN A 110 -22.87 -20.05 7.61
C GLN A 110 -23.33 -20.74 6.33
N GLY A 111 -22.81 -20.37 5.16
CA GLY A 111 -23.19 -20.94 3.87
C GLY A 111 -22.91 -22.43 3.78
N TYR A 112 -21.70 -22.87 4.16
CA TYR A 112 -21.37 -24.30 4.17
C TYR A 112 -22.21 -25.06 5.19
N ARG A 113 -22.34 -24.56 6.42
CA ARG A 113 -23.08 -25.29 7.46
C ARG A 113 -24.58 -25.31 7.18
N GLN A 114 -25.16 -24.26 6.62
CA GLN A 114 -26.56 -24.27 6.22
C GLN A 114 -26.77 -25.12 4.96
N GLY A 115 -26.02 -24.87 3.89
CA GLY A 115 -26.15 -25.59 2.61
C GLY A 115 -25.84 -27.07 2.74
N TYR A 116 -24.73 -27.45 3.37
CA TYR A 116 -24.38 -28.85 3.60
C TYR A 116 -25.40 -29.51 4.52
N ARG A 117 -25.75 -28.91 5.66
CA ARG A 117 -26.65 -29.55 6.62
C ARG A 117 -28.08 -29.64 6.09
N GLN A 118 -28.56 -28.65 5.34
CA GLN A 118 -29.87 -28.72 4.70
C GLN A 118 -29.86 -29.70 3.52
N GLY A 119 -28.91 -29.56 2.59
CA GLY A 119 -28.81 -30.41 1.40
C GLY A 119 -28.55 -31.87 1.74
N TYR A 120 -27.58 -32.14 2.61
CA TYR A 120 -27.29 -33.51 3.05
C TYR A 120 -28.46 -34.10 3.84
N ARG A 121 -29.02 -33.37 4.83
CA ARG A 121 -30.10 -33.91 5.65
C ARG A 121 -31.40 -34.07 4.88
N GLN A 122 -31.72 -33.18 3.95
CA GLN A 122 -32.90 -33.32 3.09
C GLN A 122 -32.67 -34.41 2.04
N GLY A 123 -31.57 -34.35 1.29
CA GLY A 123 -31.27 -35.31 0.23
C GLY A 123 -31.07 -36.73 0.76
N TYR A 124 -30.29 -36.91 1.82
CA TYR A 124 -30.09 -38.22 2.45
C TYR A 124 -31.40 -38.73 3.06
N ARG A 125 -32.13 -37.91 3.80
CA ARG A 125 -33.37 -38.37 4.46
C ARG A 125 -34.48 -38.63 3.45
N GLN A 126 -34.59 -37.85 2.37
CA GLN A 126 -35.57 -38.12 1.32
C GLN A 126 -35.15 -39.34 0.50
N GLY A 127 -33.91 -39.37 -0.02
CA GLY A 127 -33.41 -40.45 -0.86
C GLY A 127 -33.35 -41.79 -0.13
N TYR A 128 -32.81 -41.83 1.09
CA TYR A 128 -32.75 -43.05 1.89
C TYR A 128 -34.15 -43.52 2.29
N ARG A 129 -35.03 -42.62 2.74
CA ARG A 129 -36.36 -43.01 3.22
C ARG A 129 -37.31 -43.38 2.08
N GLN A 130 -37.22 -42.70 0.93
CA GLN A 130 -37.97 -43.10 -0.27
C GLN A 130 -37.39 -44.38 -0.86
N GLY A 131 -36.08 -44.43 -1.12
CA GLY A 131 -35.43 -45.59 -1.74
C GLY A 131 -35.56 -46.86 -0.90
N ASN A 132 -35.33 -46.78 0.41
CA ASN A 132 -35.48 -47.93 1.29
C ASN A 132 -36.94 -48.33 1.45
N ARG A 133 -37.88 -47.38 1.66
CA ARG A 133 -39.30 -47.72 1.81
C ARG A 133 -39.91 -48.24 0.52
N GLN A 134 -39.57 -47.69 -0.64
CA GLN A 134 -40.06 -48.16 -1.93
C GLN A 134 -39.38 -49.47 -2.31
N GLY A 135 -38.05 -49.54 -2.27
CA GLY A 135 -37.27 -50.73 -2.62
C GLY A 135 -37.59 -51.92 -1.71
N TYR A 136 -37.63 -51.71 -0.39
CA TYR A 136 -37.99 -52.77 0.55
C TYR A 136 -39.45 -53.18 0.39
N ARG A 137 -40.40 -52.23 0.32
CA ARG A 137 -41.82 -52.59 0.22
C ARG A 137 -42.17 -53.22 -1.12
N GLN A 138 -41.60 -52.77 -2.23
CA GLN A 138 -41.82 -53.38 -3.55
C GLN A 138 -41.09 -54.72 -3.66
N GLY A 139 -39.79 -54.76 -3.33
CA GLY A 139 -38.99 -55.98 -3.39
C GLY A 139 -39.50 -57.07 -2.46
N TYR A 140 -39.80 -56.74 -1.20
CA TYR A 140 -40.37 -57.69 -0.25
C TYR A 140 -41.76 -58.16 -0.69
N ARG A 141 -42.65 -57.25 -1.12
CA ARG A 141 -44.01 -57.64 -1.51
C ARG A 141 -44.03 -58.45 -2.80
N GLN A 142 -43.18 -58.14 -3.78
CA GLN A 142 -43.07 -58.91 -5.01
C GLN A 142 -42.39 -60.26 -4.75
N GLY A 143 -41.24 -60.27 -4.06
CA GLY A 143 -40.50 -61.50 -3.74
C GLY A 143 -41.31 -62.45 -2.85
N TYR A 144 -41.94 -61.94 -1.79
CA TYR A 144 -42.80 -62.76 -0.92
C TYR A 144 -44.01 -63.31 -1.67
N ARG A 145 -44.67 -62.49 -2.51
CA ARG A 145 -45.85 -62.95 -3.26
C ARG A 145 -45.47 -63.98 -4.34
N GLN A 146 -44.35 -63.80 -5.03
CA GLN A 146 -43.86 -64.78 -6.00
C GLN A 146 -43.41 -66.08 -5.33
N GLY A 147 -42.60 -65.99 -4.27
CA GLY A 147 -42.12 -67.14 -3.51
C GLY A 147 -43.26 -67.92 -2.86
N TYR A 148 -44.24 -67.24 -2.27
CA TYR A 148 -45.43 -67.88 -1.70
C TYR A 148 -46.26 -68.58 -2.77
N ARG A 149 -46.45 -67.95 -3.94
CA ARG A 149 -47.20 -68.55 -5.06
C ARG A 149 -46.49 -69.79 -5.63
N GLN A 150 -45.17 -69.72 -5.82
CA GLN A 150 -44.36 -70.88 -6.22
C GLN A 150 -44.42 -72.00 -5.17
N GLY A 151 -44.31 -71.68 -3.88
CA GLY A 151 -44.40 -72.66 -2.79
C GLY A 151 -45.77 -73.34 -2.73
N GLN A 152 -46.87 -72.60 -2.96
CA GLN A 152 -48.20 -73.21 -3.05
C GLN A 152 -48.35 -74.09 -4.29
N CYS A 153 -47.83 -73.67 -5.46
CA CYS A 153 -47.77 -74.52 -6.66
C CYS A 153 -47.01 -75.81 -6.39
N TYR A 154 -45.84 -75.73 -5.74
CA TYR A 154 -45.03 -76.90 -5.39
C TYR A 154 -45.78 -77.84 -4.44
N ARG A 155 -46.43 -77.30 -3.41
CA ARG A 155 -47.23 -78.08 -2.45
C ARG A 155 -48.45 -78.74 -3.11
N GLN A 156 -49.12 -78.05 -4.04
CA GLN A 156 -50.22 -78.62 -4.82
C GLN A 156 -49.73 -79.73 -5.75
N GLY A 157 -48.62 -79.51 -6.46
CA GLY A 157 -48.00 -80.52 -7.32
C GLY A 157 -47.58 -81.76 -6.53
N TYR A 158 -46.94 -81.58 -5.37
CA TYR A 158 -46.59 -82.68 -4.47
C TYR A 158 -47.84 -83.43 -3.98
N ARG A 159 -48.90 -82.73 -3.58
CA ARG A 159 -50.15 -83.37 -3.12
C ARG A 159 -50.87 -84.14 -4.22
N LEU A 160 -50.89 -83.61 -5.45
CA LEU A 160 -51.46 -84.26 -6.61
C LEU A 160 -50.62 -85.47 -7.05
N GLY A 161 -49.30 -85.32 -7.10
CA GLY A 161 -48.36 -86.40 -7.39
C GLY A 161 -48.44 -87.51 -6.34
N TYR A 162 -48.52 -87.17 -5.05
CA TYR A 162 -48.72 -88.14 -3.97
C TYR A 162 -50.07 -88.84 -4.09
N LYS A 163 -51.16 -88.12 -4.34
CA LYS A 163 -52.49 -88.74 -4.54
C LYS A 163 -52.55 -89.63 -5.78
N GLN A 164 -51.95 -89.21 -6.89
CA GLN A 164 -51.93 -90.00 -8.12
C GLN A 164 -51.01 -91.22 -7.98
N GLY A 165 -49.82 -91.03 -7.41
CA GLY A 165 -48.87 -92.10 -7.13
C GLY A 165 -49.40 -93.11 -6.13
N TYR A 166 -50.04 -92.66 -5.05
CA TYR A 166 -50.71 -93.54 -4.09
C TYR A 166 -51.88 -94.28 -4.76
N ARG A 167 -52.71 -93.59 -5.54
CA ARG A 167 -53.84 -94.21 -6.25
C ARG A 167 -53.39 -95.21 -7.31
N HIS A 168 -52.30 -94.96 -8.04
CA HIS A 168 -51.75 -95.91 -9.03
C HIS A 168 -51.01 -97.07 -8.36
N GLY A 169 -50.19 -96.80 -7.35
CA GLY A 169 -49.44 -97.82 -6.62
C GLY A 169 -50.36 -98.77 -5.85
N TYR A 170 -51.40 -98.24 -5.20
CA TYR A 170 -52.39 -99.06 -4.49
C TYR A 170 -53.25 -99.90 -5.44
N ARG A 171 -53.57 -99.40 -6.65
CA ARG A 171 -54.32 -100.16 -7.67
C ARG A 171 -53.50 -101.24 -8.37
N GLN A 172 -52.18 -101.04 -8.49
CA GLN A 172 -51.29 -102.04 -9.08
C GLN A 172 -50.87 -103.10 -8.05
N GLY A 173 -50.71 -102.74 -6.77
CA GLY A 173 -50.38 -103.67 -5.70
C GLY A 173 -51.48 -104.71 -5.43
N TYR A 174 -52.76 -104.31 -5.54
CA TYR A 174 -53.90 -105.23 -5.40
C TYR A 174 -54.15 -106.15 -6.60
N ARG A 175 -53.39 -106.00 -7.70
CA ARG A 175 -53.53 -106.82 -8.91
C ARG A 175 -52.43 -107.89 -9.05
N GLN A 176 -51.45 -107.92 -8.14
CA GLN A 176 -50.34 -108.87 -8.14
C GLN A 176 -50.11 -109.56 -6.78
N GLY A 177 -51.07 -109.48 -5.86
CA GLY A 177 -51.08 -110.23 -4.60
C GLY A 177 -52.28 -111.16 -4.53
#